data_AF-A0A9F5N1Q1-F1
#
_entry.id   AF-A0A9F5N1Q1-F1
#
_cell.length_a   1.000
_cell.length_b   1.000
_cell.length_c   1.000
_cell.angle_alpha   90.00
_cell.angle_beta   90.00
_cell.angle_gamma   90.00
#
_symmetry.space_group_name_H-M   'P 1'
#
loop_
_entity.id
_entity.type
_entity.pdbx_description
1 polymer ?
#
loop_
_entity_poly.entity_id
_entity_poly.type
_entity_poly.pdbx_seq_one_letter_code
_entity_poly.pdbx_strand_id
1 'polypeptide(L)'
;MNVILFRDTQVKIMENTIANAEKYFGKFCSLMAAYTRKTAKLRDKSDVLVKQLIDYANTENPELRTTVKNFAEDLARVQDYRQAEVERLEKKVIEPLKVYGVLIKQARAEIKKFNSARKNEIKQLEKLEKIRQKSPSDRHMIVSLAERNWVNFSFGFCKRTPASPMPHYPSSDFPNSNFQCRKPNL
;
A
#
# COMPACT_ATOMS: atom_id res chain seq x y z
N MET A 1 2.53 -15.06 34.14
CA MET A 1 2.43 -13.58 34.04
C MET A 1 3.29 -12.97 32.91
N ASN A 2 4.57 -13.33 32.76
CA ASN A 2 5.48 -12.73 31.75
C ASN A 2 5.07 -12.89 30.27
N VAL A 3 4.44 -14.01 29.89
CA VAL A 3 4.03 -14.26 28.49
C VAL A 3 2.86 -13.36 28.05
N ILE A 4 1.95 -13.00 28.97
CA ILE A 4 0.80 -12.14 28.68
C ILE A 4 1.29 -10.70 28.44
N LEU A 5 2.15 -10.19 29.33
CA LEU A 5 2.75 -8.85 29.22
C LEU A 5 3.60 -8.69 27.95
N PHE A 6 4.39 -9.70 27.58
CA PHE A 6 5.15 -9.69 26.34
C PHE A 6 4.23 -9.61 25.10
N ARG A 7 3.15 -10.39 25.08
CA ARG A 7 2.16 -10.36 24.00
C ARG A 7 1.44 -9.00 23.92
N ASP A 8 1.18 -8.34 25.04
CA ASP A 8 0.55 -7.00 25.07
C ASP A 8 1.44 -5.92 24.46
N THR A 9 2.72 -5.93 24.81
CA THR A 9 3.70 -5.03 24.20
C THR A 9 3.79 -5.24 22.69
N GLN A 10 3.84 -6.49 22.24
CA GLN A 10 3.90 -6.81 20.79
C GLN A 10 2.68 -6.30 20.02
N VAL A 11 1.46 -6.47 20.54
CA VAL A 11 0.25 -5.96 19.87
C VAL A 11 0.24 -4.44 19.81
N LYS A 12 0.64 -3.77 20.89
CA LYS A 12 0.72 -2.30 20.91
C LYS A 12 1.72 -1.79 19.89
N ILE A 13 2.86 -2.46 19.72
CA ILE A 13 3.84 -2.14 18.68
C ILE A 13 3.20 -2.29 17.30
N MET A 14 2.52 -3.41 17.03
CA MET A 14 1.88 -3.63 15.72
C MET A 14 0.77 -2.61 15.42
N GLU A 15 -0.08 -2.29 16.40
CA GLU A 15 -1.13 -1.26 16.28
C GLU A 15 -0.51 0.12 15.96
N ASN A 16 0.55 0.50 16.68
CA ASN A 16 1.27 1.75 16.44
C ASN A 16 1.91 1.79 15.05
N THR A 17 2.52 0.69 14.60
CA THR A 17 3.12 0.59 13.26
C THR A 17 2.07 0.79 12.17
N ILE A 18 0.91 0.14 12.29
CA ILE A 18 -0.20 0.33 11.33
C ILE A 18 -0.76 1.76 11.38
N ALA A 19 -0.90 2.36 12.57
CA ALA A 19 -1.37 3.73 12.72
C ALA A 19 -0.41 4.74 12.07
N ASN A 20 0.90 4.57 12.27
CA ASN A 20 1.91 5.41 11.64
C ASN A 20 1.92 5.24 10.12
N ALA A 21 1.85 3.99 9.64
CA ALA A 21 1.77 3.71 8.20
C ALA A 21 0.54 4.41 7.59
N GLU A 22 -0.65 4.25 8.16
CA GLU A 22 -1.86 4.91 7.66
C GLU A 22 -1.71 6.43 7.59
N LYS A 23 -1.16 7.04 8.65
CA LYS A 23 -0.95 8.49 8.73
C LYS A 23 0.00 8.99 7.64
N TYR A 24 1.16 8.36 7.46
CA TYR A 24 2.17 8.85 6.53
C TYR A 24 1.82 8.51 5.09
N PHE A 25 1.33 7.31 4.78
CA PHE A 25 0.89 6.96 3.43
C PHE A 25 -0.28 7.82 2.97
N GLY A 26 -1.23 8.16 3.86
CA GLY A 26 -2.29 9.12 3.57
C GLY A 26 -1.76 10.52 3.21
N LYS A 27 -0.76 11.01 3.96
CA LYS A 27 -0.08 12.29 3.67
C LYS A 27 0.66 12.25 2.33
N PHE A 28 1.43 11.20 2.08
CA PHE A 28 2.18 11.04 0.84
C PHE A 28 1.25 10.99 -0.38
N CYS A 29 0.16 10.23 -0.30
CA CYS A 29 -0.82 10.14 -1.39
C CYS A 29 -1.46 11.50 -1.69
N SER A 30 -1.84 12.23 -0.64
CA SER A 30 -2.42 13.58 -0.78
C SER A 30 -1.42 14.57 -1.39
N LEU A 31 -0.17 14.54 -0.93
CA LEU A 31 0.90 15.42 -1.42
C LEU A 31 1.25 15.13 -2.88
N MET A 32 1.44 13.86 -3.24
CA MET A 32 1.74 13.46 -4.62
C MET A 32 0.60 13.80 -5.56
N ALA A 33 -0.65 13.54 -5.17
CA ALA A 33 -1.81 13.92 -5.98
C ALA A 33 -1.90 15.45 -6.17
N ALA A 34 -1.59 16.24 -5.13
CA ALA A 34 -1.55 17.70 -5.25
C ALA A 34 -0.42 18.17 -6.16
N TYR A 35 0.76 17.56 -6.07
CA TYR A 35 1.90 17.81 -6.95
C TYR A 35 1.55 17.55 -8.42
N THR A 36 1.04 16.36 -8.74
CA THR A 36 0.64 15.99 -10.10
C THR A 36 -0.42 16.92 -10.68
N ARG A 37 -1.42 17.33 -9.89
CA ARG A 37 -2.41 18.34 -10.31
C ARG A 37 -1.78 19.71 -10.59
N LYS A 38 -0.76 20.13 -9.81
CA LYS A 38 -0.04 21.39 -10.07
C LYS A 38 0.77 21.29 -11.37
N THR A 39 1.41 20.15 -11.62
CA THR A 39 2.10 19.89 -12.89
C THR A 39 1.11 19.95 -14.07
N ALA A 40 -0.05 19.31 -13.98
CA ALA A 40 -1.10 19.42 -15.01
C ALA A 40 -1.57 20.87 -15.22
N LYS A 41 -1.83 21.63 -14.15
CA LYS A 41 -2.25 23.03 -14.24
C LYS A 41 -1.21 23.93 -14.90
N LEU A 42 0.07 23.69 -14.64
CA LEU A 42 1.11 24.42 -15.35
C LEU A 42 0.98 24.16 -16.87
N ARG A 43 0.56 22.95 -17.31
CA ARG A 43 0.50 22.55 -18.74
C ARG A 43 -0.61 23.32 -19.41
N ASP A 44 -1.77 23.35 -18.76
CA ASP A 44 -2.90 24.15 -19.20
C ASP A 44 -2.53 25.63 -19.39
N LYS A 45 -1.66 26.19 -18.53
CA LYS A 45 -1.17 27.57 -18.68
C LYS A 45 -0.26 27.75 -19.89
N SER A 46 0.60 26.78 -20.16
CA SER A 46 1.44 26.78 -21.35
C SER A 46 0.59 26.65 -22.63
N ASP A 47 -0.47 25.85 -22.63
CA ASP A 47 -1.38 25.72 -23.77
C ASP A 47 -2.09 27.05 -24.09
N VAL A 48 -2.51 27.79 -23.05
CA VAL A 48 -3.05 29.15 -23.20
C VAL A 48 -2.01 30.09 -23.82
N LEU A 49 -0.75 30.03 -23.38
CA LEU A 49 0.33 30.86 -23.92
C LEU A 49 0.61 30.51 -25.38
N VAL A 50 0.70 29.22 -25.73
CA VAL A 50 0.86 28.75 -27.12
C VAL A 50 -0.25 29.30 -28.01
N LYS A 51 -1.51 29.25 -27.54
CA LYS A 51 -2.63 29.83 -28.28
C LYS A 51 -2.47 31.34 -28.50
N GLN A 52 -2.12 32.09 -27.45
CA GLN A 52 -1.89 33.54 -27.55
C GLN A 52 -0.75 33.90 -28.51
N LEU A 53 0.33 33.11 -28.52
CA LEU A 53 1.44 33.29 -29.45
C LEU A 53 0.99 33.07 -30.90
N ILE A 54 0.17 32.04 -31.15
CA ILE A 54 -0.39 31.77 -32.49
C ILE A 54 -1.33 32.91 -32.92
N ASP A 55 -2.20 33.37 -32.02
CA ASP A 55 -3.15 34.46 -32.28
C ASP A 55 -2.39 35.75 -32.64
N TYR A 56 -1.34 36.09 -31.87
CA TYR A 56 -0.45 37.22 -32.18
C TYR A 56 0.31 37.04 -33.50
N ALA A 57 0.87 35.85 -33.75
CA ALA A 57 1.59 35.59 -35.00
C ALA A 57 0.71 35.88 -36.24
N ASN A 58 -0.59 35.62 -36.16
CA ASN A 58 -1.53 35.86 -37.26
C ASN A 58 -1.76 37.36 -37.54
N THR A 59 -1.46 38.28 -36.61
CA THR A 59 -1.55 39.73 -36.83
C THR A 59 -0.29 40.32 -37.47
N GLU A 60 0.80 39.56 -37.49
CA GLU A 60 2.11 40.03 -37.93
C GLU A 60 2.40 39.75 -39.41
N ASN A 61 3.46 40.40 -39.92
CA ASN A 61 3.98 40.17 -41.26
C ASN A 61 4.42 38.69 -41.46
N PRO A 62 4.53 38.20 -42.71
CA PRO A 62 4.80 36.78 -42.96
C PRO A 62 6.08 36.21 -42.33
N GLU A 63 7.15 37.01 -42.27
CA GLU A 63 8.44 36.59 -41.70
C GLU A 63 8.34 36.40 -40.18
N LEU A 64 7.78 37.41 -39.48
CA LEU A 64 7.60 37.36 -38.04
C LEU A 64 6.55 36.31 -37.64
N ARG A 65 5.45 36.20 -38.40
CA ARG A 65 4.43 35.16 -38.21
C ARG A 65 5.01 33.77 -38.19
N THR A 66 5.87 33.46 -39.16
CA THR A 66 6.50 32.13 -39.26
C THR A 66 7.39 31.87 -38.05
N THR A 67 8.22 32.84 -37.69
CA THR A 67 9.13 32.75 -36.54
C THR A 67 8.37 32.53 -35.22
N VAL A 68 7.31 33.30 -34.97
CA VAL A 68 6.50 33.19 -33.74
C VAL A 68 5.72 31.87 -33.69
N LYS A 69 5.21 31.38 -34.83
CA LYS A 69 4.56 30.07 -34.90
C LYS A 69 5.53 28.92 -34.60
N ASN A 70 6.73 28.97 -35.14
CA ASN A 70 7.77 27.97 -34.84
C ASN A 70 8.12 27.98 -33.34
N PHE A 71 8.26 29.17 -32.75
CA PHE A 71 8.48 29.31 -31.30
C PHE A 71 7.32 28.72 -30.47
N ALA A 72 6.07 28.99 -30.86
CA ALA A 72 4.90 28.42 -30.20
C ALA A 72 4.85 26.89 -30.31
N GLU A 73 5.24 26.35 -31.46
CA GLU A 73 5.32 24.90 -31.70
C GLU A 73 6.42 24.25 -30.85
N ASP A 74 7.60 24.85 -30.77
CA ASP A 74 8.68 24.37 -29.90
C ASP A 74 8.23 24.35 -28.42
N LEU A 75 7.51 25.39 -27.97
CA LEU A 75 6.94 25.43 -26.62
C LEU A 75 5.87 24.34 -26.42
N ALA A 76 5.04 24.07 -27.43
CA ALA A 76 4.04 23.01 -27.39
C ALA A 76 4.70 21.62 -27.25
N ARG A 77 5.76 21.35 -28.02
CA ARG A 77 6.55 20.10 -27.89
C ARG A 77 7.14 19.93 -26.49
N VAL A 78 7.56 21.02 -25.83
CA VAL A 78 7.98 20.97 -24.42
C VAL A 78 6.82 20.55 -23.49
N GLN A 79 5.58 20.93 -23.81
CA GLN A 79 4.41 20.55 -23.00
C GLN A 79 4.00 19.09 -23.18
N ASP A 80 4.26 18.48 -24.34
CA ASP A 80 4.03 17.05 -24.55
C ASP A 80 4.83 16.19 -23.57
N TYR A 81 6.09 16.56 -23.30
CA TYR A 81 6.89 15.90 -22.27
C TYR A 81 6.28 16.03 -20.88
N ARG A 82 5.64 17.18 -20.60
CA ARG A 82 4.99 17.42 -19.32
C ARG A 82 3.67 16.68 -19.18
N GLN A 83 2.95 16.49 -20.28
CA GLN A 83 1.80 15.60 -20.31
C GLN A 83 2.23 14.16 -20.00
N ALA A 84 3.30 13.69 -20.64
CA ALA A 84 3.88 12.37 -20.35
C ALA A 84 4.36 12.25 -18.89
N GLU A 85 4.91 13.32 -18.31
CA GLU A 85 5.27 13.37 -16.89
C GLU A 85 4.04 13.21 -15.98
N VAL A 86 2.95 13.95 -16.25
CA VAL A 86 1.69 13.85 -15.49
C VAL A 86 1.15 12.42 -15.52
N GLU A 87 1.02 11.83 -16.70
CA GLU A 87 0.54 10.45 -16.87
C GLU A 87 1.42 9.44 -16.16
N ARG A 88 2.76 9.64 -16.22
CA ARG A 88 3.71 8.75 -15.56
C ARG A 88 3.66 8.90 -14.05
N LEU A 89 3.50 10.11 -13.51
CA LEU A 89 3.31 10.34 -12.08
C LEU A 89 2.05 9.63 -11.58
N GLU A 90 0.94 9.73 -12.32
CA GLU A 90 -0.30 9.03 -11.98
C GLU A 90 -0.10 7.51 -11.97
N LYS A 91 0.39 6.95 -13.09
CA LYS A 91 0.47 5.50 -13.30
C LYS A 91 1.57 4.82 -12.50
N LYS A 92 2.73 5.46 -12.34
CA LYS A 92 3.93 4.83 -11.76
C LYS A 92 4.19 5.24 -10.32
N VAL A 93 3.57 6.31 -9.82
CA VAL A 93 3.80 6.78 -8.45
C VAL A 93 2.51 6.78 -7.64
N ILE A 94 1.47 7.46 -8.11
CA ILE A 94 0.22 7.58 -7.35
C ILE A 94 -0.52 6.23 -7.27
N GLU A 95 -0.65 5.50 -8.38
CA GLU A 95 -1.40 4.25 -8.39
C GLU A 95 -0.79 3.17 -7.48
N PRO A 96 0.53 2.89 -7.52
CA PRO A 96 1.16 2.00 -6.55
C PRO A 96 1.00 2.47 -5.10
N LEU A 97 1.04 3.79 -4.86
CA LEU A 97 0.89 4.34 -3.51
C LEU A 97 -0.53 4.12 -2.95
N LYS A 98 -1.57 4.14 -3.79
CA LYS A 98 -2.95 3.84 -3.38
C LYS A 98 -3.13 2.39 -2.91
N VAL A 99 -2.40 1.44 -3.49
CA VAL A 99 -2.47 0.02 -3.10
C VAL A 99 -2.17 -0.17 -1.61
N TYR A 100 -1.21 0.57 -1.07
CA TYR A 100 -0.90 0.55 0.36
C TYR A 100 -2.08 0.96 1.23
N GLY A 101 -2.96 1.85 0.76
CA GLY A 101 -4.19 2.21 1.46
C GLY A 101 -5.11 1.00 1.68
N VAL A 102 -5.17 0.08 0.72
CA VAL A 102 -5.94 -1.17 0.83
C VAL A 102 -5.25 -2.14 1.79
N LEU A 103 -3.93 -2.33 1.62
CA LEU A 103 -3.14 -3.24 2.46
C LEU A 103 -3.15 -2.82 3.94
N ILE A 104 -3.01 -1.53 4.24
CA ILE A 104 -3.05 -0.99 5.60
C ILE A 104 -4.43 -1.22 6.24
N LYS A 105 -5.52 -1.06 5.48
CA LYS A 105 -6.88 -1.34 5.96
C LYS A 105 -7.08 -2.83 6.26
N GLN A 106 -6.57 -3.71 5.41
CA GLN A 106 -6.61 -5.17 5.61
C GLN A 106 -5.82 -5.56 6.86
N ALA A 107 -4.56 -5.13 6.97
CA ALA A 107 -3.72 -5.40 8.12
C ALA A 107 -4.33 -4.88 9.42
N ARG A 108 -4.98 -3.70 9.39
CA ARG A 108 -5.74 -3.17 10.53
C ARG A 108 -6.89 -4.08 10.95
N ALA A 109 -7.63 -4.63 9.99
CA ALA A 109 -8.73 -5.55 10.27
C ALA A 109 -8.21 -6.86 10.88
N GLU A 110 -7.08 -7.37 10.39
CA GLU A 110 -6.43 -8.57 10.93
C GLU A 110 -5.95 -8.36 12.36
N ILE A 111 -5.27 -7.25 12.67
CA ILE A 111 -4.87 -6.93 14.05
C ILE A 111 -6.09 -6.84 14.97
N LYS A 112 -7.18 -6.20 14.53
CA LYS A 112 -8.41 -6.12 15.32
C LYS A 112 -8.99 -7.50 15.62
N LYS A 113 -9.06 -8.38 14.62
CA LYS A 113 -9.51 -9.77 14.78
C LYS A 113 -8.61 -10.52 15.76
N PHE A 114 -7.29 -10.46 15.57
CA PHE A 114 -6.30 -11.08 16.46
C PHE A 114 -6.45 -10.60 17.90
N ASN A 115 -6.54 -9.28 18.11
CA ASN A 115 -6.66 -8.69 19.44
C ASN A 115 -7.99 -9.08 20.12
N SER A 116 -9.08 -9.22 19.35
CA SER A 116 -10.37 -9.71 19.87
C SER A 116 -10.30 -11.17 20.35
N ALA A 117 -9.71 -12.06 19.55
CA ALA A 117 -9.52 -13.47 19.91
C ALA A 117 -8.65 -13.61 21.16
N ARG A 118 -7.56 -12.85 21.23
CA ARG A 118 -6.67 -12.79 22.39
C ARG A 118 -7.36 -12.28 23.65
N LYS A 119 -8.17 -11.21 23.56
CA LYS A 119 -8.96 -10.72 24.71
C LYS A 119 -9.89 -11.80 25.25
N ASN A 120 -10.46 -12.62 24.37
CA ASN A 120 -11.28 -13.75 24.80
C ASN A 120 -10.44 -14.85 25.47
N GLU A 121 -9.27 -15.18 24.93
CA GLU A 121 -8.33 -16.14 25.53
C GLU A 121 -7.89 -15.70 26.94
N ILE A 122 -7.52 -14.42 27.12
CA ILE A 122 -7.15 -13.86 28.43
C ILE A 122 -8.30 -14.00 29.42
N LYS A 123 -9.54 -13.65 29.01
CA LYS A 123 -10.73 -13.83 29.87
C LYS A 123 -10.97 -15.29 30.26
N GLN A 124 -10.68 -16.25 29.39
CA GLN A 124 -10.80 -17.68 29.72
C GLN A 124 -9.72 -18.11 30.71
N LEU A 125 -8.48 -17.64 30.54
CA LEU A 125 -7.38 -17.90 31.47
C LEU A 125 -7.67 -17.34 32.87
N GLU A 126 -8.16 -16.10 32.96
CA GLU A 126 -8.55 -15.48 34.24
C GLU A 126 -9.67 -16.26 34.94
N LYS A 127 -10.63 -16.82 34.19
CA LYS A 127 -11.69 -17.67 34.76
C LYS A 127 -11.12 -18.98 35.30
N LEU A 128 -10.23 -19.63 34.55
CA LEU A 128 -9.57 -20.87 34.98
C LEU A 128 -8.72 -20.66 36.23
N GLU A 129 -8.00 -19.53 36.32
CA GLU A 129 -7.20 -19.19 37.49
C GLU A 129 -8.07 -18.95 38.75
N LYS A 130 -9.22 -18.28 38.59
CA LYS A 130 -10.22 -18.11 39.66
C LYS A 130 -10.80 -19.44 40.16
N ILE A 131 -11.07 -20.39 39.25
CA ILE A 131 -11.56 -21.72 39.64
C ILE A 131 -10.46 -22.50 40.39
N ARG A 132 -9.22 -22.45 39.87
CA ARG A 132 -8.06 -23.11 40.50
C ARG A 132 -7.77 -22.60 41.91
N GLN A 133 -7.98 -21.31 42.18
CA GLN A 133 -7.81 -20.74 43.52
C GLN A 133 -8.95 -21.08 44.48
N LYS A 134 -10.16 -21.35 44.00
CA LYS A 134 -11.32 -21.68 44.84
C LYS A 134 -11.41 -23.16 45.23
N SER A 135 -10.81 -24.07 44.47
CA SER A 135 -10.86 -25.52 44.73
C SER A 135 -9.48 -26.19 44.63
N PRO A 136 -8.70 -26.25 45.73
CA PRO A 136 -7.42 -26.96 45.74
C PRO A 136 -7.54 -28.50 45.65
N SER A 137 -8.70 -29.06 46.02
CA SER A 137 -8.91 -30.51 46.18
C SER A 137 -9.43 -31.24 44.94
N ASP A 138 -9.94 -30.56 43.90
CA ASP A 138 -10.50 -31.22 42.70
C ASP A 138 -9.45 -31.40 41.58
N ARG A 139 -8.26 -31.88 41.95
CA ARG A 139 -7.21 -32.21 40.97
C ARG A 139 -7.68 -33.22 39.93
N HIS A 140 -8.55 -34.16 40.31
CA HIS A 140 -9.03 -35.21 39.41
C HIS A 140 -9.96 -34.70 38.30
N MET A 141 -10.84 -33.74 38.62
CA MET A 141 -11.78 -33.22 37.63
C MET A 141 -11.08 -32.32 36.60
N ILE A 142 -10.08 -31.54 37.05
CA ILE A 142 -9.27 -30.67 36.20
C ILE A 142 -8.43 -31.47 35.20
N VAL A 143 -7.83 -32.59 35.61
CA VAL A 143 -7.07 -33.48 34.72
C VAL A 143 -7.99 -34.08 33.65
N SER A 144 -9.17 -34.59 34.04
CA SER A 144 -10.12 -35.19 33.09
C SER A 144 -10.68 -34.20 32.06
N LEU A 145 -10.87 -32.93 32.45
CA LEU A 145 -11.36 -31.89 31.55
C LEU A 145 -10.25 -31.37 30.63
N ALA A 146 -9.00 -31.27 31.13
CA ALA A 146 -7.83 -30.90 30.35
C ALA A 146 -7.53 -31.97 29.28
N GLU A 147 -7.60 -33.25 29.62
CA GLU A 147 -7.44 -34.37 28.67
C GLU A 147 -8.52 -34.35 27.59
N ARG A 148 -9.79 -34.15 27.98
CA ARG A 148 -10.91 -34.08 27.02
C ARG A 148 -10.78 -32.89 26.07
N ASN A 149 -10.29 -31.75 26.57
CA ASN A 149 -10.04 -30.56 25.75
C ASN A 149 -8.80 -30.71 24.87
N TRP A 150 -7.75 -31.39 25.31
CA TRP A 150 -6.57 -31.73 24.50
C TRP A 150 -6.92 -32.68 23.36
N VAL A 151 -7.72 -33.72 23.62
CA VAL A 151 -8.19 -34.65 22.58
C VAL A 151 -9.03 -33.92 21.54
N ASN A 152 -9.93 -33.03 21.96
CA ASN A 152 -10.75 -32.22 21.05
C ASN A 152 -9.93 -31.19 20.26
N PHE A 153 -8.90 -30.60 20.88
CA PHE A 153 -7.98 -29.68 20.21
C PHE A 153 -7.11 -30.40 19.17
N SER A 154 -6.61 -31.59 19.50
CA SER A 154 -5.82 -32.44 18.60
C SER A 154 -6.66 -32.96 17.40
N PHE A 155 -7.90 -33.41 17.66
CA PHE A 155 -8.84 -33.81 16.59
C PHE A 155 -9.28 -32.63 15.71
N GLY A 156 -9.43 -31.44 16.30
CA GLY A 156 -9.80 -30.21 15.58
C GLY A 156 -8.70 -29.67 14.67
N PHE A 157 -7.43 -30.00 14.95
CA PHE A 157 -6.26 -29.65 14.13
C PHE A 157 -6.08 -30.64 12.96
N CYS A 158 -6.31 -31.94 13.20
CA CYS A 158 -6.13 -32.99 12.18
C CYS A 158 -7.18 -32.91 11.05
N LYS A 159 -8.40 -32.41 11.31
CA LYS A 159 -9.44 -32.20 10.27
C LYS A 159 -9.29 -30.88 9.49
N ARG A 160 -8.29 -30.05 9.78
CA ARG A 160 -8.16 -28.68 9.23
C ARG A 160 -6.92 -28.46 8.36
N THR A 161 -6.35 -29.52 7.79
CA THR A 161 -5.43 -29.42 6.65
C THR A 161 -6.17 -29.69 5.34
N PRO A 162 -6.67 -28.67 4.62
CA PRO A 162 -6.66 -28.76 3.18
C PRO A 162 -5.20 -28.58 2.74
N ALA A 163 -4.66 -29.59 2.07
CA ALA A 163 -3.45 -29.44 1.26
C ALA A 163 -3.69 -28.26 0.31
N SER A 164 -3.04 -27.12 0.59
CA SER A 164 -2.99 -25.99 -0.34
C SER A 164 -1.62 -26.02 -1.01
N PRO A 165 -1.55 -26.00 -2.35
CA PRO A 165 -0.28 -26.05 -3.07
C PRO A 165 0.59 -24.85 -2.73
N MET A 166 1.90 -25.08 -2.68
CA MET A 166 2.90 -24.00 -2.70
C MET A 166 2.61 -23.04 -3.85
N PRO A 167 2.56 -21.72 -3.62
CA PRO A 167 2.63 -20.78 -4.72
C PRO A 167 4.01 -20.92 -5.36
N HIS A 168 4.05 -21.47 -6.58
CA HIS A 168 5.18 -21.32 -7.48
C HIS A 168 5.41 -19.81 -7.68
N TYR A 169 6.56 -19.33 -7.22
CA TYR A 169 7.09 -18.06 -7.67
C TYR A 169 7.36 -18.18 -9.17
N PRO A 170 6.83 -17.29 -10.02
CA PRO A 170 7.32 -17.16 -11.38
C PRO A 170 8.74 -16.59 -11.29
N SER A 171 9.72 -17.46 -11.54
CA SER A 171 11.05 -17.06 -11.96
C SER A 171 10.91 -16.13 -13.17
N SER A 172 11.53 -14.96 -13.09
CA SER A 172 12.15 -14.25 -14.21
C SER A 172 11.50 -14.41 -15.60
N ASP A 173 10.56 -13.52 -15.93
CA ASP A 173 10.34 -13.11 -17.32
C ASP A 173 10.50 -11.59 -17.40
N PHE A 174 11.76 -11.18 -17.54
CA PHE A 174 12.08 -9.95 -18.25
C PHE A 174 11.65 -10.15 -19.71
N PRO A 175 10.79 -9.30 -20.30
CA PRO A 175 10.75 -9.21 -21.73
C PRO A 175 12.12 -8.69 -22.19
N ASN A 176 12.82 -9.55 -22.91
CA ASN A 176 14.00 -9.23 -23.70
C ASN A 176 13.61 -8.22 -24.79
N SER A 177 13.51 -6.94 -24.43
CA SER A 177 13.49 -5.85 -25.41
C SER A 177 14.93 -5.51 -25.74
N ASN A 178 15.36 -5.93 -26.93
CA ASN A 178 16.56 -5.47 -27.62
C ASN A 178 16.69 -3.94 -27.52
N PHE A 179 17.45 -3.45 -26.53
CA PHE A 179 18.09 -2.14 -26.62
C PHE A 179 19.47 -2.38 -27.22
N GLN A 180 19.48 -2.42 -28.55
CA GLN A 180 20.71 -2.26 -29.31
C GLN A 180 21.18 -0.82 -29.08
N CYS A 181 22.16 -0.64 -28.19
CA CYS A 181 22.93 0.59 -28.11
C CYS A 181 23.53 0.85 -29.50
N ARG A 182 22.90 1.73 -30.29
CA ARG A 182 23.56 2.34 -31.44
C ARG A 182 24.76 3.10 -30.90
N LYS A 183 25.95 2.71 -31.35
CA LYS A 183 27.17 3.50 -31.17
C LYS A 183 26.92 4.90 -31.76
N PRO A 184 27.40 5.98 -31.12
CA PRO A 184 27.53 7.27 -31.80
C PRO A 184 28.57 7.13 -32.90
N ASN A 185 28.21 7.51 -34.13
CA ASN A 185 29.18 7.73 -35.20
C ASN A 185 30.02 8.96 -34.83
N LEU A 186 31.35 8.78 -34.83
CA LEU A 186 32.33 9.81 -35.17
C LEU A 186 32.74 9.55 -36.61
#